data_AF-A0A2R6DD22-F1
#
_entry.id   AF-A0A2R6DD22-F1
#
_cell.length_a   1.000
_cell.length_b   1.000
_cell.length_c   1.000
_cell.angle_alpha   90.00
_cell.angle_beta   90.00
_cell.angle_gamma   90.00
#
_symmetry.space_group_name_H-M   'P 1'
#
loop_
_entity.id
_entity.type
_entity.pdbx_description
1 polymer ?
#
loop_
_entity_poly.entity_id
_entity_poly.type
_entity_poly.pdbx_seq_one_letter_code
_entity_poly.pdbx_strand_id
1 'polypeptide(L)'
;NLGAILSARLSTRFHLGRTELDPREPELWANILAIIALAATIFTALAFGAYLLGSLTGSTLSLATLLAISLLSGLSLAVVAVVFSFGATYVSYQLGIDPDDTTIPIVTNVVDVFGMIIFVGVSTWLL
;
A
#
# COMPACT_ATOMS: atom_id res chain seq x y z
N ASN A 1 -4.18 -4.44 5.46
CA ASN A 1 -5.56 -4.18 4.96
C ASN A 1 -5.62 -3.41 3.62
N LEU A 2 -4.82 -2.35 3.41
CA LEU A 2 -4.73 -1.70 2.08
C LEU A 2 -4.25 -2.66 0.98
N GLY A 3 -3.29 -3.54 1.30
CA GLY A 3 -2.85 -4.62 0.42
C GLY A 3 -3.99 -5.57 0.03
N ALA A 4 -4.94 -5.85 0.93
CA ALA A 4 -6.11 -6.68 0.64
C ALA A 4 -7.11 -5.97 -0.29
N ILE A 5 -7.31 -4.66 -0.13
CA ILE A 5 -8.17 -3.85 -1.01
C ILE A 5 -7.53 -3.70 -2.41
N LEU A 6 -6.21 -3.52 -2.47
CA LEU A 6 -5.42 -3.53 -3.71
C LEU A 6 -5.47 -4.89 -4.40
N SER A 7 -5.25 -5.97 -3.63
CA SER A 7 -5.31 -7.35 -4.12
C SER A 7 -6.70 -7.72 -4.61
N ALA A 8 -7.77 -7.26 -3.93
CA ALA A 8 -9.15 -7.48 -4.39
C ALA A 8 -9.42 -6.74 -5.71
N ARG A 9 -8.94 -5.49 -5.86
CA ARG A 9 -9.09 -4.74 -7.12
C ARG A 9 -8.23 -5.30 -8.26
N LEU A 10 -7.03 -5.80 -7.96
CA LEU A 10 -6.17 -6.47 -8.95
C LEU A 10 -6.75 -7.82 -9.36
N SER A 11 -7.18 -8.66 -8.40
CA SER A 11 -7.80 -9.96 -8.66
C SER A 11 -9.07 -9.82 -9.51
N THR A 12 -9.90 -8.80 -9.24
CA THR A 12 -11.07 -8.49 -10.08
C THR A 12 -10.67 -8.14 -11.53
N ARG A 13 -9.53 -7.47 -11.74
CA ARG A 13 -9.03 -7.14 -13.10
C ARG A 13 -8.40 -8.35 -13.79
N PHE A 14 -7.75 -9.24 -13.06
CA PHE A 14 -7.20 -10.49 -13.57
C PHE A 14 -8.32 -11.44 -14.02
N HIS A 15 -9.39 -11.59 -13.23
CA HIS A 15 -10.56 -12.41 -13.58
C HIS A 15 -11.34 -11.88 -14.81
N LEU A 16 -11.16 -10.61 -15.17
CA LEU A 16 -11.76 -9.97 -16.35
C LEU A 16 -10.90 -10.09 -17.62
N GLY A 17 -9.81 -10.87 -17.58
CA GLY A 17 -9.00 -11.19 -18.78
C GLY A 17 -8.22 -10.01 -19.37
N ARG A 18 -8.03 -8.92 -18.61
CA ARG A 18 -7.11 -7.83 -18.99
C ARG A 18 -5.69 -8.17 -18.56
N THR A 19 -5.17 -9.21 -19.19
CA THR A 19 -3.78 -9.62 -19.11
C THR A 19 -2.97 -8.76 -20.05
N GLU A 20 -2.39 -7.67 -19.55
CA GLU A 20 -1.17 -7.02 -20.10
C GLU A 20 -0.89 -5.79 -19.22
N LEU A 21 -0.02 -5.95 -18.21
CA LEU A 21 0.62 -4.79 -17.58
C LEU A 21 1.87 -4.48 -18.40
N ASP A 22 1.71 -3.95 -19.62
CA ASP A 22 2.86 -3.46 -20.38
C ASP A 22 3.35 -2.15 -19.74
N PRO A 23 4.64 -2.03 -19.33
CA PRO A 23 5.23 -0.78 -18.83
C PRO A 23 5.04 0.43 -19.75
N ARG A 24 4.72 0.20 -21.03
CA ARG A 24 4.45 1.21 -22.05
C ARG A 24 2.99 1.69 -22.07
N GLU A 25 2.10 1.04 -21.34
CA GLU A 25 0.70 1.43 -21.32
C GLU A 25 0.45 2.63 -20.39
N PRO A 26 -0.15 3.72 -20.89
CA PRO A 26 -0.49 4.86 -20.07
C PRO A 26 -1.53 4.52 -18.97
N GLU A 27 -2.35 3.50 -19.17
CA GLU A 27 -3.31 3.02 -18.17
C GLU A 27 -2.61 2.47 -16.92
N LEU A 28 -1.44 1.84 -17.06
CA LEU A 28 -0.65 1.36 -15.94
C LEU A 28 -0.24 2.52 -15.01
N TRP A 29 0.31 3.58 -15.60
CA TRP A 29 0.74 4.77 -14.86
C TRP A 29 -0.43 5.51 -14.22
N ALA A 30 -1.59 5.59 -14.91
CA ALA A 30 -2.81 6.14 -14.33
C ALA A 30 -3.26 5.34 -13.10
N ASN A 31 -3.13 4.02 -13.11
CA ASN A 31 -3.46 3.17 -11.98
C ASN A 31 -2.47 3.34 -10.82
N ILE A 32 -1.17 3.40 -11.07
CA ILE A 32 -0.16 3.67 -10.03
C ILE A 32 -0.45 5.03 -9.38
N LEU A 33 -0.72 6.06 -10.18
CA LEU A 33 -1.03 7.39 -9.69
C LEU A 33 -2.33 7.40 -8.87
N ALA A 34 -3.36 6.68 -9.32
CA ALA A 34 -4.60 6.52 -8.56
C ALA A 34 -4.36 5.81 -7.22
N ILE A 35 -3.49 4.81 -7.16
CA ILE A 35 -3.13 4.11 -5.92
C ILE A 35 -2.40 5.05 -4.96
N ILE A 36 -1.43 5.82 -5.45
CA ILE A 36 -0.69 6.80 -4.65
C ILE A 36 -1.63 7.90 -4.13
N ALA A 37 -2.52 8.42 -4.97
CA ALA A 37 -3.51 9.43 -4.59
C ALA A 37 -4.50 8.90 -3.54
N LEU A 38 -4.96 7.65 -3.72
CA LEU A 38 -5.82 6.98 -2.75
C LEU A 38 -5.09 6.78 -1.41
N ALA A 39 -3.84 6.32 -1.43
CA ALA A 39 -3.01 6.18 -0.24
C ALA A 39 -2.85 7.52 0.47
N ALA A 40 -2.44 8.58 -0.24
CA ALA A 40 -2.31 9.92 0.34
C ALA A 40 -3.60 10.39 1.02
N THR A 41 -4.75 10.17 0.39
CA THR A 41 -6.06 10.53 0.94
C THR A 41 -6.37 9.77 2.23
N ILE A 42 -6.20 8.44 2.21
CA ILE A 42 -6.49 7.57 3.35
C ILE A 42 -5.56 7.88 4.53
N PHE A 43 -4.25 8.01 4.28
CA PHE A 43 -3.27 8.28 5.34
C PHE A 43 -3.38 9.71 5.89
N THR A 44 -3.82 10.68 5.09
CA THR A 44 -4.18 12.02 5.59
C THR A 44 -5.38 11.91 6.54
N ALA A 45 -6.45 11.25 6.13
CA ALA A 45 -7.63 11.05 6.97
C ALA A 45 -7.28 10.30 8.28
N LEU A 46 -6.40 9.31 8.19
CA LEU A 46 -5.91 8.54 9.33
C LEU A 46 -5.14 9.41 10.33
N ALA A 47 -4.28 10.33 9.85
CA ALA A 47 -3.56 11.28 10.70
C ALA A 47 -4.50 12.23 11.44
N PHE A 48 -5.52 12.74 10.75
CA PHE A 48 -6.57 13.57 11.38
C PHE A 48 -7.36 12.79 12.43
N GLY A 49 -7.73 11.54 12.14
CA GLY A 49 -8.39 10.66 13.10
C GLY A 49 -7.52 10.39 14.33
N ALA A 50 -6.23 10.12 14.12
CA ALA A 50 -5.26 9.91 15.20
C ALA A 50 -5.09 11.18 16.06
N TYR A 51 -5.03 12.36 15.43
CA TYR A 51 -4.95 13.63 16.15
C TYR A 51 -6.20 13.89 16.99
N LEU A 52 -7.39 13.63 16.44
CA LEU A 52 -8.64 13.80 17.18
C LEU A 52 -8.71 12.86 18.40
N LEU A 53 -8.37 11.59 18.22
CA LEU A 53 -8.29 10.63 19.33
C LEU A 53 -7.20 11.01 20.34
N GLY A 54 -6.05 11.51 19.87
CA GLY A 54 -4.98 12.04 20.70
C GLY A 54 -5.46 13.21 21.56
N SER A 55 -6.25 14.12 20.99
CA SER A 55 -6.81 15.25 21.74
C SER A 55 -7.78 14.82 22.85
N LEU A 56 -8.53 13.73 22.65
CA LEU A 56 -9.44 13.18 23.65
C LEU A 56 -8.70 12.42 24.77
N THR A 57 -7.53 11.87 24.47
CA THR A 57 -6.72 11.06 25.41
C THR A 57 -5.61 11.87 26.09
N GLY A 58 -5.46 13.15 25.75
CA GLY A 58 -4.46 14.05 26.33
C GLY A 58 -3.05 13.95 25.71
N SER A 59 -2.94 13.42 24.48
CA SER A 59 -1.65 13.35 23.78
C SER A 59 -1.14 14.75 23.41
N THR A 60 0.16 14.99 23.56
CA THR A 60 0.83 16.25 23.19
C THR A 60 1.41 16.25 21.78
N LEU A 61 1.12 15.22 20.97
CA LEU A 61 1.67 15.10 19.63
C LEU A 61 1.02 16.13 18.69
N SER A 62 1.86 16.85 17.94
CA SER A 62 1.39 17.82 16.97
C SER A 62 0.74 17.12 15.77
N LEU A 63 -0.28 17.76 15.18
CA LEU A 63 -0.90 17.29 13.94
C LEU A 63 0.14 17.13 12.82
N ALA A 64 1.14 18.02 12.75
CA ALA A 64 2.20 17.96 11.76
C ALA A 64 3.05 16.69 11.90
N THR A 65 3.40 16.29 13.14
CA THR A 65 4.13 15.06 13.42
C THR A 65 3.31 13.84 13.01
N LEU A 66 2.01 13.80 13.37
CA LEU A 66 1.13 12.70 13.01
C LEU A 66 0.90 12.58 11.50
N LEU A 67 0.75 13.71 10.80
CA LEU A 67 0.68 13.76 9.34
C LEU A 67 1.97 13.25 8.70
N ALA A 68 3.13 13.70 9.18
CA ALA A 68 4.41 13.25 8.66
C ALA A 68 4.61 11.75 8.85
N ILE A 69 4.36 11.21 10.05
CA ILE A 69 4.47 9.77 10.33
C ILE A 69 3.51 8.99 9.43
N SER A 70 2.24 9.38 9.37
CA SER A 70 1.22 8.66 8.61
C SER A 70 1.48 8.70 7.10
N LEU A 71 1.82 9.87 6.54
CA LEU A 71 2.03 10.01 5.10
C LEU A 71 3.34 9.35 4.65
N LEU A 72 4.44 9.53 5.37
CA LEU A 72 5.71 8.90 5.01
C LEU A 72 5.59 7.39 5.08
N SER A 73 5.07 6.84 6.18
CA SER A 73 4.90 5.39 6.30
C SER A 73 3.92 4.84 5.26
N GLY A 74 2.80 5.53 5.07
CA GLY A 74 1.75 5.11 4.16
C GLY A 74 2.12 5.17 2.68
N LEU A 75 2.80 6.24 2.25
CA LEU A 75 3.29 6.36 0.87
C LEU A 75 4.42 5.37 0.59
N SER A 76 5.35 5.18 1.52
CA SER A 76 6.38 4.14 1.39
C SER A 76 5.77 2.75 1.26
N LEU A 77 4.73 2.44 2.06
CA LEU A 77 4.02 1.17 1.96
C LEU A 77 3.29 1.02 0.62
N ALA A 78 2.70 2.10 0.10
CA ALA A 78 2.06 2.08 -1.22
C ALA A 78 3.07 1.77 -2.34
N VAL A 79 4.28 2.33 -2.28
CA VAL A 79 5.36 2.02 -3.22
C VAL A 79 5.75 0.54 -3.12
N VAL A 80 5.95 0.02 -1.91
CA VAL A 80 6.25 -1.40 -1.70
C VAL A 80 5.15 -2.28 -2.29
N ALA A 81 3.87 -1.96 -2.03
CA ALA A 81 2.75 -2.72 -2.58
C ALA A 81 2.74 -2.72 -4.11
N VAL A 82 3.03 -1.58 -4.75
CA VAL A 82 3.14 -1.48 -6.22
C VAL A 82 4.27 -2.39 -6.73
N VAL A 83 5.47 -2.32 -6.13
CA VAL A 83 6.62 -3.15 -6.52
C VAL A 83 6.31 -4.65 -6.37
N PHE A 84 5.70 -5.05 -5.25
CA PHE A 84 5.32 -6.44 -5.01
C PHE A 84 4.23 -6.91 -5.97
N SER A 85 3.28 -6.06 -6.34
CA SER A 85 2.27 -6.38 -7.37
C SER A 85 2.94 -6.67 -8.71
N PHE A 86 3.90 -5.85 -9.14
CA PHE A 86 4.67 -6.10 -10.36
C PHE A 86 5.47 -7.40 -10.27
N GLY A 87 6.13 -7.64 -9.14
CA GLY A 87 6.90 -8.87 -8.90
C GLY A 87 6.01 -10.12 -8.97
N ALA A 88 4.85 -10.10 -8.34
CA ALA A 88 3.89 -11.20 -8.36
C ALA A 88 3.40 -11.48 -9.79
N THR A 89 3.11 -10.44 -10.58
CA THR A 89 2.73 -10.61 -11.99
C THR A 89 3.87 -11.17 -12.83
N TYR A 90 5.10 -10.69 -12.65
CA TYR A 90 6.27 -11.20 -13.39
C TYR A 90 6.54 -12.68 -13.10
N VAL A 91 6.46 -13.06 -11.82
CA VAL A 91 6.63 -14.45 -11.38
C VAL A 91 5.53 -15.35 -11.94
N SER A 92 4.27 -14.87 -11.94
CA SER A 92 3.15 -15.59 -12.57
C SER A 92 3.36 -15.80 -14.08
N TYR A 93 3.83 -14.78 -14.79
CA TYR A 93 4.13 -14.86 -16.21
C TYR A 93 5.23 -15.88 -16.52
N GLN A 94 6.30 -15.90 -15.73
CA GLN A 94 7.42 -16.84 -15.91
C GLN A 94 7.05 -18.29 -15.57
N LEU A 95 6.14 -18.49 -14.61
CA LEU A 95 5.79 -19.83 -14.16
C LEU A 95 4.61 -20.44 -14.93
N GLY A 96 3.79 -19.64 -15.62
CA GLY A 96 2.57 -20.13 -16.29
C GLY A 96 1.53 -20.69 -15.30
N ILE A 97 1.63 -20.30 -14.01
CA ILE A 97 0.80 -20.76 -12.90
C ILE A 97 -0.12 -19.60 -12.48
N ASP A 98 -1.37 -19.96 -12.17
CA ASP A 98 -2.39 -19.06 -11.62
C ASP A 98 -1.90 -18.51 -10.26
N PRO A 99 -1.67 -17.19 -10.11
CA PRO A 99 -1.00 -16.63 -8.93
C PRO A 99 -1.84 -16.67 -7.65
N ASP A 100 -3.11 -17.07 -7.72
CA ASP A 100 -4.10 -16.89 -6.66
C ASP A 100 -3.93 -17.83 -5.44
N ASP A 101 -3.39 -19.05 -5.58
CA ASP A 101 -3.46 -20.05 -4.49
C ASP A 101 -2.29 -20.06 -3.49
N THR A 102 -1.09 -19.61 -3.88
CA THR A 102 0.10 -19.60 -2.99
C THR A 102 0.77 -18.24 -2.84
N THR A 103 0.51 -17.31 -3.74
CA THR A 103 1.24 -16.03 -3.79
C THR A 103 0.59 -14.98 -2.88
N ILE A 104 -0.75 -15.02 -2.74
CA ILE A 104 -1.52 -14.06 -1.93
C ILE A 104 -1.14 -14.08 -0.44
N PRO A 105 -1.02 -15.25 0.24
CA PRO A 105 -0.67 -15.27 1.67
C PRO A 105 0.76 -14.79 1.91
N ILE A 106 1.68 -15.11 1.00
CA ILE A 106 3.09 -14.74 1.11
C ILE A 106 3.23 -13.23 0.91
N VAL A 107 2.65 -12.67 -0.16
CA VAL A 107 2.71 -11.23 -0.44
C VAL A 107 2.07 -10.43 0.69
N THR A 108 0.94 -10.88 1.23
CA THR A 108 0.28 -10.18 2.34
C THR A 108 1.15 -10.16 3.60
N ASN A 109 1.75 -11.29 3.98
CA ASN A 109 2.67 -11.36 5.12
C ASN A 109 3.88 -10.44 4.94
N VAL A 110 4.46 -10.45 3.74
CA VAL A 110 5.63 -9.60 3.43
C VAL A 110 5.25 -8.13 3.51
N VAL A 111 4.14 -7.72 2.90
CA VAL A 111 3.63 -6.34 2.96
C VAL A 111 3.34 -5.91 4.40
N ASP A 112 2.78 -6.78 5.23
CA ASP A 112 2.50 -6.47 6.64
C ASP A 112 3.80 -6.32 7.46
N VAL A 113 4.79 -7.19 7.26
CA VAL A 113 6.12 -7.07 7.90
C VAL A 113 6.82 -5.78 7.47
N PHE A 114 6.86 -5.47 6.18
CA PHE A 114 7.44 -4.23 5.68
C PHE A 114 6.68 -3.00 6.20
N GLY A 115 5.34 -3.06 6.22
CA GLY A 115 4.50 -2.00 6.76
C GLY A 115 4.82 -1.69 8.23
N MET A 116 5.00 -2.74 9.04
CA MET A 116 5.41 -2.57 10.43
C MET A 116 6.81 -1.95 10.56
N ILE A 117 7.80 -2.45 9.81
CA ILE A 117 9.17 -1.93 9.85
C ILE A 117 9.22 -0.47 9.44
N ILE A 118 8.55 -0.12 8.34
CA ILE A 118 8.48 1.26 7.83
C ILE A 118 7.80 2.16 8.86
N PHE A 119 6.67 1.75 9.41
CA PHE A 119 5.94 2.55 10.39
C PHE A 119 6.78 2.81 11.64
N VAL A 120 7.40 1.77 12.21
CA VAL A 120 8.25 1.90 13.39
C VAL A 120 9.49 2.75 13.07
N GLY A 121 10.14 2.55 11.93
CA GLY A 121 11.30 3.33 11.51
C GLY A 121 10.98 4.81 11.33
N VAL A 122 9.88 5.14 10.67
CA VAL A 122 9.46 6.53 10.48
C VAL A 122 9.05 7.17 11.82
N SER A 123 8.31 6.44 12.65
CA SER A 123 7.87 6.92 13.96
C SER A 123 9.06 7.21 14.89
N THR A 124 10.02 6.28 14.98
CA THR A 124 11.24 6.45 15.79
C THR A 124 12.16 7.55 15.28
N TRP A 125 12.11 7.88 13.99
CA TRP A 125 12.91 8.97 13.43
C TRP A 125 12.29 10.36 13.68
N LEU A 126 10.96 10.44 13.81
CA LEU A 126 10.22 11.71 13.96
C LEU A 126 9.83 12.06 15.39
N LEU A 127 9.91 11.12 16.33
CA LEU A 127 9.64 11.29 17.75
C LEU A 127 10.94 11.38 18.54
#